data_AF-A0A851GR18-F1
#
_entry.id   AF-A0A851GR18-F1
#
_cell.length_a   1.000
_cell.length_b   1.000
_cell.length_c   1.000
_cell.angle_alpha   90.00
_cell.angle_beta   90.00
_cell.angle_gamma   90.00
#
_symmetry.space_group_name_H-M   'P 1'
#
loop_
_entity.id
_entity.type
_entity.pdbx_description
1 polymer ?
#
loop_
_entity_poly.entity_id
_entity_poly.type
_entity_poly.pdbx_seq_one_letter_code
_entity_poly.pdbx_strand_id
1 'polypeptide(L)'
;MPRKRINKKMAQVKDKRLEYIAARVVQVRKSLNLTQAAIADRLGVTSVSVYQAERHHSSLLLDIIILFTNSYGINPAWILVEDNSKVSQVIERKGPGQIMPEITPVEADNLDSGQLATRIRRDILKLKEVAANEALAKAKKKKTK
;
A
#
# COMPACT_ATOMS: atom_id res chain seq x y z
N MET A 1 21.89 22.34 40.67
CA MET A 1 20.49 22.30 40.17
C MET A 1 19.98 20.87 40.17
N PRO A 2 18.86 20.53 40.84
CA PRO A 2 18.34 19.17 40.81
C PRO A 2 17.51 18.96 39.54
N ARG A 3 17.88 17.97 38.72
CA ARG A 3 17.07 17.55 37.57
C ARG A 3 15.81 16.86 38.12
N LYS A 4 14.62 17.42 37.83
CA LYS A 4 13.32 16.82 38.14
C LYS A 4 13.31 15.37 37.65
N ARG A 5 13.13 14.41 38.59
CA ARG A 5 12.80 13.02 38.27
C ARG A 5 11.43 13.01 37.59
N ILE A 6 11.41 12.93 36.26
CA ILE A 6 10.17 12.69 35.51
C ILE A 6 9.66 11.31 35.95
N ASN A 7 8.45 11.27 36.51
CA ASN A 7 7.80 10.09 37.05
C ASN A 7 7.68 9.00 35.97
N LYS A 8 8.51 7.95 36.08
CA LYS A 8 8.51 6.75 35.22
C LYS A 8 7.16 6.00 35.20
N LYS A 9 6.27 6.29 36.15
CA LYS A 9 4.93 5.67 36.28
C LYS A 9 3.92 6.11 35.21
N MET A 10 4.11 7.22 34.50
CA MET A 10 3.22 7.63 33.39
C MET A 10 3.60 7.00 32.03
N ALA A 11 4.74 6.31 31.93
CA ALA A 11 5.29 5.81 30.66
C ALA A 11 4.81 4.40 30.24
N GLN A 12 3.85 3.81 30.96
CA GLN A 12 3.34 2.46 30.67
C GLN A 12 1.82 2.42 30.63
N VAL A 13 1.18 3.38 29.95
CA VAL A 13 -0.15 3.08 29.39
C VAL A 13 0.09 2.00 28.34
N LYS A 14 -0.18 0.75 28.71
CA LYS A 14 0.07 -0.43 27.88
C LYS A 14 -0.92 -0.40 26.73
N ASP A 15 -0.55 0.29 25.67
CA ASP A 15 -1.41 0.49 24.51
C ASP A 15 -1.51 -0.83 23.75
N LYS A 16 -2.60 -1.57 23.96
CA LYS A 16 -2.83 -2.92 23.41
C LYS A 16 -2.64 -2.96 21.90
N ARG A 17 -2.95 -1.86 21.22
CA ARG A 17 -2.74 -1.68 19.78
C ARG A 17 -1.25 -1.71 19.41
N LEU A 18 -0.38 -1.06 20.17
CA LEU A 18 1.07 -1.11 19.95
C LEU A 18 1.63 -2.50 20.24
N GLU A 19 1.05 -3.20 21.22
CA GLU A 19 1.36 -4.61 21.51
C GLU A 19 1.15 -5.48 20.28
N TYR A 20 -0.02 -5.33 19.68
CA TYR A 20 -0.40 -6.04 18.46
C TYR A 20 0.49 -5.72 17.26
N ILE A 21 0.73 -4.44 17.00
CA ILE A 21 1.51 -4.00 15.84
C ILE A 21 2.94 -4.55 15.92
N ALA A 22 3.61 -4.50 17.08
CA ALA A 22 4.96 -5.04 17.15
C ALA A 22 4.98 -6.57 17.06
N ALA A 23 3.94 -7.27 17.55
CA ALA A 23 3.83 -8.71 17.34
C ALA A 23 3.81 -9.06 15.83
N ARG A 24 3.15 -8.24 15.01
CA ARG A 24 3.20 -8.39 13.54
C ARG A 24 4.57 -8.08 12.95
N VAL A 25 5.30 -7.09 13.46
CA VAL A 25 6.70 -6.84 13.06
C VAL A 25 7.57 -8.08 13.36
N VAL A 26 7.40 -8.71 14.51
CA VAL A 26 8.07 -9.99 14.85
C VAL A 26 7.68 -11.10 13.88
N GLN A 27 6.39 -11.23 13.55
CA GLN A 27 5.90 -12.23 12.59
C GLN A 27 6.54 -12.07 11.22
N VAL A 28 6.60 -10.84 10.71
CA VAL A 28 7.26 -10.52 9.43
C VAL A 28 8.72 -10.97 9.47
N ARG A 29 9.49 -10.56 10.48
CA ARG A 29 10.90 -10.95 10.59
C ARG A 29 11.08 -12.47 10.64
N LYS A 30 10.23 -13.17 11.41
CA LYS A 30 10.26 -14.63 11.50
C LYS A 30 9.89 -15.31 10.18
N SER A 31 8.94 -14.77 9.42
CA SER A 31 8.57 -15.30 8.09
C SER A 31 9.72 -15.22 7.08
N LEU A 32 10.61 -14.24 7.26
CA LEU A 32 11.83 -14.07 6.47
C LEU A 32 13.00 -14.93 6.99
N ASN A 33 12.83 -15.66 8.09
CA ASN A 33 13.89 -16.42 8.79
C ASN A 33 15.13 -15.58 9.14
N LEU A 34 14.94 -14.29 9.50
CA LEU A 34 16.03 -13.38 9.83
C LEU A 34 16.17 -13.15 11.34
N THR A 35 17.41 -13.00 11.78
CA THR A 35 17.71 -12.50 13.13
C THR A 35 17.44 -10.99 13.22
N GLN A 36 17.35 -10.44 14.43
CA GLN A 36 17.18 -8.99 14.62
C GLN A 36 18.35 -8.19 14.04
N ALA A 37 19.58 -8.72 14.13
CA ALA A 37 20.74 -8.10 13.51
C ALA A 37 20.67 -8.15 11.98
N ALA A 38 20.37 -9.32 11.40
CA ALA A 38 20.31 -9.48 9.95
C ALA A 38 19.22 -8.63 9.29
N ILE A 39 18.07 -8.43 9.96
CA ILE A 39 17.04 -7.53 9.44
C ILE A 39 17.45 -6.06 9.62
N ALA A 40 18.12 -5.71 10.72
CA ALA A 40 18.60 -4.35 10.94
C ALA A 40 19.61 -3.92 9.87
N ASP A 41 20.54 -4.81 9.54
CA ASP A 41 21.52 -4.61 8.47
C ASP A 41 20.82 -4.39 7.11
N ARG A 42 19.77 -5.16 6.82
CA ARG A 42 18.98 -5.03 5.57
C ARG A 42 18.12 -3.77 5.52
N LEU A 43 17.65 -3.28 6.66
CA LEU A 43 16.85 -2.06 6.76
C LEU A 43 17.72 -0.81 6.94
N GLY A 44 19.04 -0.94 7.09
CA GLY A 44 19.96 0.18 7.31
C GLY A 44 19.79 0.84 8.68
N VAL A 45 19.35 0.10 9.69
CA VAL A 45 19.12 0.58 11.06
C VAL A 45 19.94 -0.21 12.07
N THR A 46 20.00 0.26 13.31
CA THR A 46 20.66 -0.50 14.37
C THR A 46 19.82 -1.69 14.82
N SER A 47 20.47 -2.78 15.23
CA SER A 47 19.80 -3.95 15.84
C SER A 47 18.98 -3.57 17.09
N VAL A 48 19.44 -2.56 17.82
CA VAL A 48 18.75 -1.98 18.98
C VAL A 48 17.43 -1.33 18.55
N SER A 49 17.38 -0.65 17.40
CA SER A 49 16.15 -0.03 16.89
C SER A 49 15.08 -1.08 16.57
N VAL A 50 15.47 -2.19 15.94
CA VAL A 50 14.58 -3.32 15.66
C VAL A 50 14.10 -3.96 16.96
N TYR A 51 15.00 -4.21 17.91
CA TYR A 51 14.63 -4.75 19.22
C TYR A 51 13.64 -3.86 19.98
N GLN A 52 13.85 -2.53 19.97
CA GLN A 52 12.95 -1.58 20.62
C GLN A 52 11.58 -1.51 19.94
N ALA A 53 11.55 -1.58 18.61
CA ALA A 53 10.30 -1.67 17.86
C ALA A 53 9.54 -2.96 18.22
N GLU A 54 10.20 -4.13 18.24
CA GLU A 54 9.61 -5.42 18.65
C GLU A 54 9.10 -5.43 20.11
N ARG A 55 9.57 -4.49 20.95
CA ARG A 55 9.18 -4.30 22.35
C ARG A 55 8.19 -3.14 22.55
N HIS A 56 7.51 -2.70 21.51
CA HIS A 56 6.44 -1.69 21.55
C HIS A 56 6.92 -0.27 21.90
N HIS A 57 8.18 0.06 21.63
CA HIS A 57 8.64 1.44 21.76
C HIS A 57 8.06 2.30 20.62
N SER A 58 7.03 3.07 20.93
CA SER A 58 6.15 3.75 19.95
C SER A 58 6.90 4.63 18.94
N SER A 59 7.97 5.30 19.38
CA SER A 59 8.73 6.22 18.52
C SER A 59 9.45 5.54 17.37
N LEU A 60 9.89 4.29 17.53
CA LEU A 60 10.66 3.55 16.52
C LEU A 60 9.81 2.55 15.73
N LEU A 61 8.62 2.23 16.26
CA LEU A 61 7.75 1.23 15.68
C LEU A 61 7.25 1.65 14.29
N LEU A 62 6.82 2.91 14.13
CA LEU A 62 6.31 3.41 12.86
C LEU A 62 7.41 3.48 11.78
N ASP A 63 8.59 3.97 12.15
CA ASP A 63 9.74 4.05 11.24
C ASP A 63 10.14 2.67 10.72
N ILE A 64 10.22 1.68 11.62
CA ILE A 64 10.52 0.30 11.26
C ILE A 64 9.44 -0.28 10.34
N ILE A 65 8.16 0.01 10.59
CA ILE A 65 7.06 -0.43 9.71
C ILE A 65 7.21 0.13 8.31
N ILE A 66 7.48 1.43 8.18
CA ILE A 66 7.69 2.08 6.88
C ILE A 66 8.86 1.44 6.15
N LEU A 67 9.96 1.15 6.85
CA LEU A 67 11.12 0.48 6.27
C LEU A 67 10.78 -0.96 5.83
N PHE A 68 10.05 -1.73 6.64
CA PHE A 68 9.57 -3.06 6.23
C PHE A 68 8.69 -2.99 4.98
N THR A 69 7.75 -2.04 4.95
CA THR A 69 6.84 -1.88 3.81
C THR A 69 7.60 -1.48 2.56
N ASN A 70 8.60 -0.60 2.69
CA ASN A 70 9.41 -0.12 1.58
C ASN A 70 10.40 -1.17 1.06
N SER A 71 10.99 -1.97 1.93
CA SER A 71 12.00 -2.96 1.55
C SER A 71 11.40 -4.28 1.09
N TYR A 72 10.27 -4.71 1.67
CA TYR A 72 9.73 -6.07 1.47
C TYR A 72 8.33 -6.13 0.84
N GLY A 73 7.66 -5.00 0.63
CA GLY A 73 6.34 -5.01 -0.03
C GLY A 73 5.19 -5.46 0.81
N ILE A 74 5.38 -5.37 2.11
CA ILE A 74 4.34 -5.68 3.05
C ILE A 74 3.33 -4.54 3.02
N ASN A 75 2.05 -4.90 3.00
CA ASN A 75 0.98 -3.93 3.09
C ASN A 75 1.02 -3.26 4.48
N PRO A 76 1.21 -1.93 4.57
CA PRO A 76 1.23 -1.24 5.87
C PRO A 76 -0.11 -1.38 6.61
N ALA A 77 -1.24 -1.45 5.90
CA ALA A 77 -2.54 -1.70 6.51
C ALA A 77 -2.59 -3.07 7.19
N TRP A 78 -1.94 -4.08 6.60
CA TRP A 78 -1.81 -5.39 7.22
C TRP A 78 -0.91 -5.37 8.46
N ILE A 79 -0.08 -4.35 8.71
CA ILE A 79 0.64 -4.27 9.98
C ILE A 79 -0.15 -3.47 11.02
N LEU A 80 -0.89 -2.44 10.57
CA LEU A 80 -1.52 -1.44 11.45
C LEU A 80 -2.97 -1.75 11.87
N VAL A 81 -3.69 -2.61 11.14
CA VAL A 81 -5.13 -2.89 11.37
C VAL A 81 -5.33 -4.15 12.20
N GLU A 82 -5.93 -4.04 13.38
CA GLU A 82 -6.13 -5.18 14.32
C GLU A 82 -6.95 -6.32 13.71
N ASP A 83 -7.95 -5.99 12.89
CA ASP A 83 -8.87 -6.94 12.27
C ASP A 83 -8.48 -7.29 10.82
N ASN A 84 -7.92 -8.48 10.63
CA ASN A 84 -7.48 -8.99 9.32
C ASN A 84 -8.60 -9.56 8.46
N SER A 85 -9.86 -9.50 8.90
CA SER A 85 -11.01 -10.01 8.13
C SER A 85 -11.18 -9.34 6.75
N LYS A 86 -10.46 -8.25 6.47
CA LYS A 86 -10.54 -7.50 5.19
C LYS A 86 -9.20 -7.14 4.54
N VAL A 87 -8.06 -7.62 5.05
CA VAL A 87 -6.73 -7.19 4.54
C VAL A 87 -5.87 -8.39 4.13
N SER A 88 -5.73 -8.62 2.82
CA SER A 88 -4.89 -9.67 2.24
C SER A 88 -3.42 -9.47 2.58
N GLN A 89 -2.75 -10.56 2.96
CA GLN A 89 -1.43 -10.58 3.62
C GLN A 89 -0.24 -10.28 2.69
N VAL A 90 -0.44 -10.26 1.37
CA VAL A 90 0.63 -10.23 0.38
C VAL A 90 0.26 -9.25 -0.73
N ILE A 91 1.10 -8.23 -0.94
CA ILE A 91 1.20 -7.55 -2.22
C ILE A 91 2.41 -8.21 -2.89
N GLU A 92 2.18 -9.06 -3.90
CA GLU A 92 3.27 -9.69 -4.64
C GLU A 92 4.16 -8.60 -5.25
N ARG A 93 5.42 -8.54 -4.82
CA ARG A 93 6.43 -7.67 -5.44
C ARG A 93 7.30 -8.46 -6.41
N LYS A 94 7.17 -8.16 -7.71
CA LYS A 94 8.25 -8.35 -8.68
C LYS A 94 9.19 -7.15 -8.63
N GLY A 95 10.33 -7.29 -7.94
CA GLY A 95 11.58 -6.49 -8.13
C GLY A 95 11.53 -4.96 -7.91
N PRO A 96 12.70 -4.29 -7.73
CA PRO A 96 12.77 -2.87 -7.40
C PRO A 96 12.84 -2.00 -8.67
N GLY A 97 12.04 -0.93 -8.76
CA GLY A 97 12.40 0.21 -9.61
C GLY A 97 11.38 0.86 -10.55
N GLN A 98 10.06 0.62 -10.46
CA GLN A 98 9.10 1.42 -11.24
C GLN A 98 7.91 1.87 -10.39
N ILE A 99 7.78 3.19 -10.21
CA ILE A 99 6.57 3.84 -9.73
C ILE A 99 5.67 4.04 -10.94
N MET A 100 4.42 3.58 -10.91
CA MET A 100 3.23 4.39 -11.22
C MET A 100 1.93 3.58 -11.09
N PRO A 101 0.79 4.25 -10.81
CA PRO A 101 -0.44 3.61 -10.38
C PRO A 101 -1.21 3.13 -11.60
N GLU A 102 -1.60 1.85 -11.67
CA GLU A 102 -2.61 1.51 -12.66
C GLU A 102 -3.48 0.28 -12.32
N ILE A 103 -4.74 0.63 -12.06
CA ILE A 103 -6.01 -0.01 -12.42
C ILE A 103 -6.21 -1.48 -12.02
N THR A 104 -7.26 -1.67 -11.21
CA THR A 104 -7.96 -2.93 -10.91
C THR A 104 -8.05 -3.88 -12.11
N PRO A 105 -7.93 -5.21 -11.94
CA PRO A 105 -8.52 -6.12 -12.90
C PRO A 105 -10.03 -5.90 -12.83
N VAL A 106 -10.57 -5.15 -13.80
CA VAL A 106 -11.97 -5.30 -14.16
C VAL A 106 -12.08 -6.73 -14.67
N GLU A 107 -13.00 -7.48 -14.07
CA GLU A 107 -13.32 -8.88 -14.32
C GLU A 107 -13.01 -9.28 -15.77
N ALA A 108 -12.03 -10.18 -15.93
CA ALA A 108 -11.79 -10.84 -17.19
C ALA A 108 -12.94 -11.81 -17.43
N ASP A 109 -14.08 -11.27 -17.86
CA ASP A 109 -15.04 -12.01 -18.67
C ASP A 109 -14.25 -12.61 -19.83
N ASN A 110 -14.33 -13.93 -19.95
CA ASN A 110 -13.73 -14.73 -21.03
C ASN A 110 -14.24 -14.27 -22.40
N LEU A 111 -13.73 -13.16 -22.93
CA LEU A 111 -14.04 -12.67 -24.26
C LEU A 111 -12.97 -13.14 -25.23
N ASP A 112 -13.35 -14.16 -26.00
CA ASP A 112 -12.65 -14.64 -27.18
C ASP A 112 -12.10 -13.46 -28.03
N SER A 113 -10.84 -13.55 -28.42
CA SER A 113 -10.07 -12.51 -29.12
C SER A 113 -10.74 -11.95 -30.39
N GLY A 114 -11.60 -12.74 -31.05
CA GLY A 114 -12.43 -12.28 -32.17
C GLY A 114 -13.56 -11.31 -31.78
N GLN A 115 -14.11 -11.45 -30.57
CA GLN A 115 -15.16 -10.57 -30.05
C GLN A 115 -14.60 -9.21 -29.61
N LEU A 116 -13.38 -9.18 -29.08
CA LEU A 116 -12.71 -7.94 -28.65
C LEU A 116 -12.47 -7.00 -29.84
N ALA A 117 -12.01 -7.53 -30.97
CA ALA A 117 -11.82 -6.77 -32.21
C ALA A 117 -13.14 -6.20 -32.74
N THR A 118 -14.22 -6.97 -32.64
CA THR A 118 -15.56 -6.55 -33.08
C THR A 118 -16.13 -5.45 -32.18
N ARG A 119 -15.89 -5.55 -30.86
CA ARG A 119 -16.32 -4.55 -29.88
C ARG A 119 -15.55 -3.24 -30.02
N ILE A 120 -14.22 -3.30 -30.14
CA ILE A 120 -13.38 -2.13 -30.41
C ILE A 120 -13.82 -1.43 -31.70
N ARG A 121 -14.07 -2.19 -32.77
CA ARG A 121 -14.53 -1.63 -34.05
C ARG A 121 -15.89 -0.93 -33.91
N ARG A 122 -16.82 -1.51 -33.15
CA ARG A 122 -18.15 -0.93 -32.88
C ARG A 122 -18.04 0.36 -32.07
N ASP A 123 -17.19 0.39 -31.06
CA ASP A 123 -17.04 1.55 -30.17
C ASP A 123 -16.35 2.71 -30.91
N ILE A 124 -15.37 2.42 -31.77
CA ILE A 124 -14.77 3.42 -32.67
C ILE A 124 -15.82 4.01 -33.62
N LEU A 125 -16.74 3.20 -34.16
CA LEU A 125 -17.83 3.68 -35.02
C LEU A 125 -18.79 4.60 -34.26
N LYS A 126 -19.19 4.24 -33.04
CA LYS A 126 -20.06 5.08 -32.20
C LYS A 126 -19.41 6.42 -31.86
N LEU A 127 -18.11 6.43 -31.54
CA LEU A 127 -17.38 7.67 -31.26
C LEU A 127 -17.31 8.58 -32.49
N LYS A 128 -17.15 8.02 -33.69
CA LYS A 128 -17.19 8.79 -34.94
C LYS A 128 -18.58 9.38 -35.21
N GLU A 129 -19.65 8.64 -34.95
CA GLU A 129 -21.03 9.15 -35.10
C GLU A 129 -21.34 10.29 -34.12
N VAL A 130 -20.94 10.16 -32.85
CA VAL A 130 -21.10 11.23 -31.85
C VAL A 130 -20.33 12.49 -32.28
N ALA A 131 -19.08 12.34 -32.72
CA ALA A 131 -18.28 13.47 -33.20
C ALA A 131 -18.90 14.14 -34.43
N ALA A 132 -19.45 13.37 -35.37
CA ALA A 132 -20.13 13.90 -36.55
C ALA A 132 -21.41 14.67 -36.17
N ASN A 133 -22.20 14.15 -35.22
CA ASN A 133 -23.42 14.79 -34.74
C ASN A 133 -23.13 16.08 -33.96
N GLU A 134 -22.07 16.11 -33.16
CA GLU A 134 -21.61 17.33 -32.49
C GLU A 134 -21.12 18.39 -33.48
N ALA A 135 -20.39 17.99 -34.52
CA ALA A 135 -19.94 18.90 -35.57
C ALA A 135 -21.12 19.52 -36.33
N LEU A 136 -22.14 18.72 -36.66
CA LEU A 136 -23.39 19.19 -37.27
C LEU A 136 -24.17 20.13 -36.34
N ALA A 137 -24.26 19.82 -35.04
CA ALA A 137 -24.92 20.68 -34.05
C ALA A 137 -24.20 22.04 -33.90
N LYS A 138 -22.86 22.03 -33.89
CA LYS A 138 -22.04 23.26 -33.86
C LYS A 138 -22.19 24.08 -35.15
N ALA A 139 -22.24 23.42 -36.31
CA ALA A 139 -22.45 24.10 -37.60
C ALA A 139 -23.85 24.74 -37.70
N LYS A 140 -24.90 24.07 -37.18
CA LYS A 140 -26.26 24.63 -37.14
C LYS A 140 -26.38 25.83 -36.21
N LYS A 141 -25.72 25.83 -35.04
CA LYS A 141 -25.68 26.98 -34.12
C LYS A 141 -24.95 28.21 -34.69
N LYS A 142 -24.04 28.02 -35.64
CA LYS A 142 -23.27 29.10 -36.28
C LYS A 142 -24.02 29.78 -37.44
N LYS A 143 -25.11 29.19 -37.95
CA LYS A 143 -25.97 29.73 -39.02
C LYS A 143 -27.18 30.53 -38.52
N THR A 144 -27.43 30.55 -37.21
CA THR A 144 -28.56 31.25 -36.57
C THR A 144 -28.15 32.53 -35.84
N LYS A 145 -26.98 33.09 -36.15
CA LYS A 145 -26.53 34.41 -35.73
C LYS A 145 -26.25 35.28 -36.95
#